data_AF-A0A7S3WNT0-F1
#
_entry.id   AF-A0A7S3WNT0-F1
#
_cell.length_a   1.000
_cell.length_b   1.000
_cell.length_c   1.000
_cell.angle_alpha   90.00
_cell.angle_beta   90.00
_cell.angle_gamma   90.00
#
_symmetry.space_group_name_H-M   'P 1'
#
loop_
_entity.id
_entity.type
_entity.pdbx_description
1 polymer ?
#
loop_
_entity_poly.entity_id
_entity_poly.type
_entity_poly.pdbx_seq_one_letter_code
_entity_poly.pdbx_strand_id
1 'polypeptide(L)'
;MRAARARCGGAGCALIVNPPGHRTVHDFHIHFFHYGGSYAASLKRKLEDMVCGKRGWQAGQLPCHGKAAFFPGFPGVFSEAYTGGGMSHASVIAWPASCGGQGTIVELAYGCSIEHQIRGDYDPNRR
;
A
#
# COMPACT_ATOMS: atom_id res chain seq x y z
N MET A 1 7.64 5.19 8.77
CA MET A 1 7.78 4.83 7.34
C MET A 1 9.20 4.95 6.80
N ARG A 2 9.96 6.04 7.04
CA ARG A 2 11.34 6.18 6.49
C ARG A 2 12.29 5.04 6.88
N ALA A 3 12.30 4.61 8.14
CA ALA A 3 13.14 3.49 8.58
C ALA A 3 12.78 2.17 7.87
N ALA A 4 11.49 1.90 7.65
CA ALA A 4 11.04 0.74 6.88
C ALA A 4 11.45 0.86 5.40
N ARG A 5 11.31 2.05 4.80
CA ARG A 5 11.77 2.33 3.43
C ARG A 5 13.27 2.09 3.25
N ALA A 6 14.10 2.43 4.24
CA ALA A 6 15.54 2.16 4.17
C ALA A 6 15.86 0.66 4.04
N ARG A 7 14.98 -0.21 4.54
CA ARG A 7 15.07 -1.68 4.41
C ARG A 7 14.33 -2.21 3.18
N CYS A 8 13.31 -1.50 2.71
CA CYS A 8 12.46 -1.87 1.59
C CYS A 8 11.99 -0.63 0.81
N GLY A 9 12.85 -0.12 -0.07
CA GLY A 9 12.61 1.12 -0.82
C GLY A 9 12.57 0.98 -2.34
N GLY A 10 12.75 -0.24 -2.86
CA GLY A 10 12.81 -0.53 -4.29
C GLY A 10 11.46 -0.81 -4.92
N ALA A 11 11.46 -1.07 -6.23
CA ALA A 11 10.24 -1.29 -7.01
C ALA A 11 9.54 -2.64 -6.71
N GLY A 12 10.20 -3.54 -5.98
CA GLY A 12 9.66 -4.81 -5.48
C GLY A 12 9.19 -4.76 -4.02
N CYS A 13 8.99 -3.55 -3.46
CA CYS A 13 8.67 -3.36 -2.05
C CYS A 13 7.27 -2.82 -1.80
N ALA A 14 6.66 -3.28 -0.71
CA ALA A 14 5.46 -2.68 -0.11
C ALA A 14 5.68 -2.43 1.37
N LEU A 15 5.22 -1.27 1.86
CA LEU A 15 5.19 -0.91 3.28
C LEU A 15 3.74 -0.80 3.73
N ILE A 16 3.33 -1.57 4.72
CA ILE A 16 1.91 -1.74 5.08
C ILE A 16 1.71 -1.44 6.56
N VAL A 17 0.65 -0.70 6.87
CA VAL A 17 0.08 -0.63 8.21
C VAL A 17 -1.37 -1.06 8.13
N ASN A 18 -1.71 -2.10 8.88
CA ASN A 18 -3.08 -2.59 8.98
C ASN A 18 -3.90 -1.73 9.95
N PRO A 19 -5.21 -1.59 9.72
CA PRO A 19 -6.08 -0.87 10.62
C PRO A 19 -6.21 -1.60 11.97
N PRO A 20 -6.58 -0.88 13.05
CA PRO A 20 -6.72 -1.47 14.38
C PRO A 20 -7.64 -2.70 14.46
N GLY A 21 -8.72 -2.75 13.68
CA GLY A 21 -9.67 -3.87 13.67
C GLY A 21 -9.19 -5.13 12.96
N HIS A 22 -8.02 -5.09 12.30
CA HIS A 22 -7.48 -6.21 11.51
C HIS A 22 -6.03 -6.56 11.89
N ARG A 23 -5.61 -6.20 13.10
CA ARG A 23 -4.29 -6.55 13.65
C ARG A 23 -4.46 -7.27 14.98
N THR A 24 -3.57 -8.22 15.27
CA THR A 24 -3.50 -8.93 16.55
C THR A 24 -2.60 -8.22 17.57
N VAL A 25 -1.70 -7.36 17.09
CA VAL A 25 -0.82 -6.53 17.93
C VAL A 25 -1.37 -5.12 18.01
N HIS A 26 -1.62 -4.63 19.23
CA HIS A 26 -2.27 -3.33 19.47
C HIS A 26 -1.31 -2.13 19.36
N ASP A 27 0.00 -2.39 19.31
CA ASP A 27 0.99 -1.36 19.05
C ASP A 27 1.10 -1.04 17.56
N PHE A 28 1.39 0.22 17.24
CA PHE A 28 1.65 0.62 15.87
C PHE A 28 2.94 -0.05 15.37
N HIS A 29 2.83 -0.79 14.27
CA HIS A 29 3.97 -1.38 13.59
C HIS A 29 3.77 -1.31 12.08
N ILE A 30 4.90 -1.28 11.36
CA ILE A 30 4.94 -1.21 9.91
C ILE A 30 5.47 -2.55 9.42
N HIS A 31 4.68 -3.22 8.61
CA HIS A 31 5.12 -4.37 7.84
C HIS A 31 5.86 -3.88 6.59
N PHE A 32 6.95 -4.53 6.22
CA PHE A 32 7.60 -4.30 4.94
C PHE A 32 7.96 -5.63 4.29
N PHE A 33 7.70 -5.74 2.99
CA PHE A 33 7.92 -6.97 2.25
C PHE A 33 8.60 -6.67 0.92
N HIS A 34 9.64 -7.43 0.63
CA HIS A 34 10.11 -7.63 -0.74
C HIS A 34 9.20 -8.70 -1.34
N TYR A 35 8.22 -8.32 -2.15
CA TYR A 35 7.30 -9.28 -2.73
C TYR A 35 7.92 -9.96 -3.96
N GLY A 36 7.88 -11.29 -3.99
CA GLY A 36 8.21 -12.10 -5.16
C GLY A 36 6.98 -12.65 -5.88
N GLY A 37 5.78 -12.46 -5.31
CA GLY A 37 4.54 -13.03 -5.80
C GLY A 37 3.91 -12.25 -6.96
N SER A 38 3.23 -12.98 -7.85
CA SER A 38 2.53 -12.42 -9.02
C SER A 38 1.39 -11.47 -8.64
N TYR A 39 0.76 -11.67 -7.48
CA TYR A 39 -0.33 -10.83 -6.99
C TYR A 39 0.13 -9.39 -6.73
N ALA A 40 1.13 -9.20 -5.86
CA ALA A 40 1.64 -7.87 -5.50
C ALA A 40 2.21 -7.13 -6.72
N ALA A 41 2.92 -7.83 -7.59
CA ALA A 41 3.44 -7.26 -8.84
C ALA A 41 2.30 -6.80 -9.77
N SER A 42 1.22 -7.57 -9.86
CA SER A 42 0.05 -7.22 -10.68
C SER A 42 -0.75 -6.07 -10.09
N LEU A 43 -0.90 -6.04 -8.76
CA LEU A 43 -1.54 -4.93 -8.05
C LEU A 43 -0.73 -3.64 -8.22
N LYS A 44 0.60 -3.68 -8.06
CA LYS A 44 1.46 -2.51 -8.31
C LYS A 44 1.34 -2.00 -9.73
N ARG A 45 1.39 -2.87 -10.74
CA ARG A 45 1.21 -2.46 -12.14
C ARG A 45 -0.16 -1.78 -12.35
N LYS A 46 -1.22 -2.36 -11.81
CA LYS A 46 -2.56 -1.75 -11.87
C LYS A 46 -2.61 -0.37 -11.20
N LEU A 47 -1.95 -0.22 -10.06
CA LEU A 47 -1.82 1.07 -9.39
C LEU A 47 -1.06 2.08 -10.26
N GLU A 48 0.05 1.66 -10.87
CA GLU A 48 0.84 2.51 -11.76
C GLU A 48 0.01 2.98 -12.98
N ASP A 49 -0.68 2.07 -13.66
CA ASP A 49 -1.59 2.41 -14.77
C ASP A 49 -2.71 3.38 -14.33
N MET A 50 -3.14 3.25 -13.06
CA MET A 50 -4.19 4.08 -12.50
C MET A 50 -3.72 5.50 -12.18
N VAL A 51 -2.54 5.67 -11.56
CA VAL A 51 -2.15 6.96 -10.96
C VAL A 51 -0.93 7.64 -11.58
N CYS A 52 -0.09 6.91 -12.32
CA CYS A 52 1.09 7.54 -12.93
C CYS A 52 0.67 8.58 -13.96
N GLY A 53 1.26 9.79 -13.87
CA GLY A 53 0.91 10.92 -14.73
C GLY A 53 -0.44 11.58 -14.44
N LYS A 54 -1.18 11.13 -13.42
CA LYS A 54 -2.46 11.71 -13.01
C LYS A 54 -2.33 12.43 -11.67
N ARG A 55 -3.23 13.39 -11.42
CA ARG A 55 -3.26 14.15 -10.17
C ARG A 55 -4.39 13.67 -9.27
N GLY A 56 -4.15 13.70 -7.96
CA GLY A 56 -5.15 13.39 -6.95
C GLY A 56 -5.44 11.90 -6.77
N TRP A 57 -6.34 11.62 -5.83
CA TRP A 57 -6.76 10.28 -5.46
C TRP A 57 -7.65 9.66 -6.54
N GLN A 58 -7.25 8.49 -7.01
CA GLN A 58 -8.00 7.68 -7.97
C GLN A 58 -8.59 6.48 -7.25
N ALA A 59 -9.83 6.13 -7.59
CA ALA A 59 -10.54 5.00 -7.01
C ALA A 59 -11.10 4.11 -8.14
N GLY A 60 -11.49 2.89 -7.77
CA GLY A 60 -12.17 1.96 -8.67
C GLY A 60 -11.33 0.73 -9.00
N GLN A 61 -11.97 -0.45 -8.95
CA GLN A 61 -11.37 -1.76 -9.21
C GLN A 61 -10.11 -2.12 -8.38
N LEU A 62 -9.75 -1.33 -7.37
CA LEU A 62 -8.80 -1.75 -6.36
C LEU A 62 -9.48 -2.72 -5.40
N PRO A 63 -8.75 -3.70 -4.86
CA PRO A 63 -9.26 -4.53 -3.79
C PRO A 63 -9.71 -3.64 -2.61
N CYS A 64 -10.67 -4.14 -1.84
CA CYS A 64 -11.06 -3.53 -0.58
C CYS A 64 -11.57 -2.08 -0.71
N HIS A 65 -12.29 -1.81 -1.81
CA HIS A 65 -12.84 -0.49 -2.12
C HIS A 65 -11.77 0.62 -2.05
N GLY A 66 -10.53 0.26 -2.42
CA GLY A 66 -9.38 1.11 -2.21
C GLY A 66 -9.30 2.29 -3.16
N LYS A 67 -8.41 3.22 -2.80
CA LYS A 67 -8.01 4.36 -3.63
C LYS A 67 -6.52 4.61 -3.47
N ALA A 68 -5.91 5.22 -4.48
CA ALA A 68 -4.49 5.50 -4.47
C ALA A 68 -4.16 6.83 -5.12
N ALA A 69 -3.00 7.38 -4.76
CA ALA A 69 -2.44 8.57 -5.40
C ALA A 69 -0.91 8.42 -5.54
N PHE A 70 -0.36 9.02 -6.58
CA PHE A 70 1.08 9.13 -6.78
C PHE A 70 1.64 10.42 -6.16
N PHE A 71 2.78 10.30 -5.49
CA PHE A 71 3.51 11.42 -4.92
C PHE A 71 4.99 11.35 -5.33
N PRO A 72 5.59 12.45 -5.83
CA PRO A 72 7.00 12.49 -6.14
C PRO A 72 7.89 12.15 -4.92
N GLY A 73 8.94 11.37 -5.14
CA GLY A 73 9.84 10.93 -4.08
C GLY A 73 9.17 10.04 -3.02
N PHE A 74 9.49 10.27 -1.75
CA PHE A 74 8.91 9.54 -0.62
C PHE A 74 8.24 10.52 0.35
N PRO A 75 6.91 10.69 0.30
CA PRO A 75 6.22 11.73 1.04
C PRO A 75 6.05 11.36 2.53
N GLY A 76 5.47 12.29 3.29
CA GLY A 76 4.88 11.95 4.58
C GLY A 76 3.66 11.06 4.39
N VAL A 77 3.86 9.75 4.25
CA VAL A 77 2.81 8.77 3.86
C VAL A 77 1.49 8.95 4.61
N PHE A 78 1.52 9.10 5.94
CA PHE A 78 0.29 9.28 6.74
C PHE A 78 -0.36 10.65 6.55
N SER A 79 0.45 11.71 6.36
CA SER A 79 -0.06 13.03 6.05
C SER A 79 -0.81 13.01 4.72
N GLU A 80 -0.23 12.39 3.69
CA GLU A 80 -0.90 12.23 2.40
C GLU A 80 -2.13 11.34 2.50
N ALA A 81 -2.02 10.19 3.16
CA ALA A 81 -3.14 9.28 3.40
C ALA A 81 -4.34 9.98 4.06
N TYR A 82 -4.08 10.92 4.99
CA TYR A 82 -5.13 11.72 5.63
C TYR A 82 -5.90 12.61 4.64
N THR A 83 -5.22 13.12 3.59
CA THR A 83 -5.89 13.88 2.51
C THR A 83 -6.75 12.99 1.60
N GLY A 84 -6.44 11.69 1.56
CA GLY A 84 -7.15 10.71 0.74
C GLY A 84 -8.47 10.27 1.33
N GLY A 85 -8.63 10.33 2.65
CA GLY A 85 -9.85 9.97 3.36
C GLY A 85 -9.58 9.50 4.78
N GLY A 86 -10.62 9.02 5.46
CA GLY A 86 -10.49 8.49 6.82
C GLY A 86 -9.55 7.28 6.86
N MET A 87 -8.67 7.22 7.87
CA MET A 87 -7.73 6.10 8.07
C MET A 87 -8.14 5.13 9.18
N SER A 88 -9.22 5.42 9.92
CA SER A 88 -9.64 4.63 11.10
C SER A 88 -9.92 3.16 10.79
N HIS A 89 -10.32 2.87 9.56
CA HIS A 89 -10.64 1.52 9.08
C HIS A 89 -9.85 1.15 7.81
N ALA A 90 -8.77 1.88 7.51
CA ALA A 90 -7.99 1.69 6.30
C ALA A 90 -6.63 1.05 6.62
N SER A 91 -6.23 0.09 5.80
CA SER A 91 -4.82 -0.23 5.64
C SER A 91 -4.16 0.90 4.85
N VAL A 92 -3.01 1.37 5.32
CA VAL A 92 -2.19 2.36 4.60
C VAL A 92 -1.01 1.63 3.99
N ILE A 93 -0.93 1.65 2.66
CA ILE A 93 0.10 0.94 1.90
C ILE A 93 0.92 1.97 1.12
N ALA A 94 2.24 1.90 1.25
CA ALA A 94 3.16 2.66 0.42
C ALA A 94 3.87 1.69 -0.54
N TRP A 95 3.87 2.06 -1.82
CA TRP A 95 4.59 1.37 -2.90
C TRP A 95 5.75 2.26 -3.36
N PRO A 96 6.97 2.08 -2.83
CA PRO A 96 8.11 2.90 -3.20
C PRO A 96 8.57 2.64 -4.64
N ALA A 97 9.37 3.57 -5.17
CA ALA A 97 9.95 3.49 -6.51
C ALA A 97 8.93 3.17 -7.61
N SER A 98 7.73 3.72 -7.48
CA SER A 98 6.66 3.60 -8.48
C SER A 98 6.83 4.62 -9.61
N CYS A 99 6.12 4.37 -10.72
CA CYS A 99 6.12 5.23 -11.92
C CYS A 99 7.54 5.42 -12.48
N GLY A 100 8.23 4.31 -12.74
CA GLY A 100 9.62 4.34 -13.22
C GLY A 100 10.63 4.84 -12.19
N GLY A 101 10.33 4.68 -10.89
CA GLY A 101 11.22 5.10 -9.80
C GLY A 101 11.08 6.57 -9.37
N GLN A 102 10.15 7.32 -9.96
CA GLN A 102 10.00 8.75 -9.71
C GLN A 102 9.38 9.07 -8.33
N GLY A 103 8.69 8.12 -7.72
CA GLY A 103 8.07 8.39 -6.43
C GLY A 103 7.42 7.20 -5.76
N THR A 104 6.38 7.51 -5.00
CA THR A 104 5.67 6.54 -4.15
C THR A 104 4.18 6.62 -4.45
N ILE A 105 3.56 5.47 -4.66
CA ILE A 105 2.10 5.39 -4.65
C ILE A 105 1.67 5.13 -3.21
N VAL A 106 0.76 5.94 -2.69
CA VAL A 106 0.09 5.69 -1.42
C VAL A 106 -1.31 5.16 -1.72
N GLU A 107 -1.65 4.03 -1.12
CA GLU A 107 -2.92 3.34 -1.27
C GLU A 107 -3.62 3.24 0.09
N LEU A 108 -4.93 3.46 0.08
CA LEU A 108 -5.85 3.21 1.17
C LEU A 108 -6.72 2.03 0.79
N ALA A 109 -6.72 0.96 1.60
CA ALA A 109 -7.55 -0.22 1.40
C ALA A 109 -8.50 -0.40 2.60
N TYR A 110 -9.81 -0.43 2.35
CA TYR A 110 -10.86 -0.36 3.38
C TYR A 110 -11.54 -1.70 3.61
N GLY A 111 -11.83 -2.01 4.88
CA GLY A 111 -12.70 -3.15 5.23
C GLY A 111 -12.14 -4.54 4.88
N CYS A 112 -10.83 -4.66 4.70
CA CYS A 112 -10.15 -5.94 4.48
C CYS A 112 -8.72 -5.93 5.02
N SER A 113 -8.12 -7.12 5.16
CA SER A 113 -6.67 -7.30 5.30
C SER A 113 -6.10 -7.87 4.00
N ILE A 114 -5.38 -7.04 3.23
CA ILE A 114 -4.71 -7.42 1.98
C ILE A 114 -3.23 -7.77 2.18
N GLU A 115 -2.70 -7.58 3.40
CA GLU A 115 -1.29 -7.81 3.74
C GLU A 115 -0.84 -9.21 3.30
N HIS A 116 -1.59 -10.25 3.65
CA HIS A 116 -1.25 -11.64 3.32
C HIS A 116 -1.22 -11.91 1.80
N GLN A 117 -2.10 -11.26 1.04
CA GLN A 117 -2.11 -11.40 -0.41
C GLN A 117 -0.90 -10.70 -1.04
N ILE A 118 -0.52 -9.54 -0.51
CA ILE A 118 0.69 -8.81 -0.95
C ILE A 118 1.96 -9.56 -0.54
N ARG A 119 1.99 -10.12 0.67
CA ARG A 119 3.08 -10.95 1.17
C ARG A 119 3.23 -12.26 0.39
N GLY A 120 2.13 -12.76 -0.18
CA GLY A 120 2.08 -13.96 -1.00
C GLY A 120 1.85 -15.25 -0.21
N ASP A 121 1.45 -15.15 1.07
CA ASP A 121 1.17 -16.30 1.95
C ASP A 121 -0.31 -16.43 2.31
N TYR A 122 -1.16 -15.74 1.56
CA TYR A 122 -2.60 -15.90 1.62
C TYR A 122 -3.01 -17.33 1.24
N ASP A 123 -3.61 -18.04 2.19
CA ASP A 123 -4.25 -19.34 1.97
C ASP A 123 -5.78 -19.16 2.01
N PRO A 124 -6.49 -19.29 0.86
CA PRO A 124 -7.94 -19.13 0.83
C PRO A 124 -8.71 -20.16 1.66
N ASN A 125 -8.06 -21.25 2.09
CA ASN A 125 -8.67 -22.33 2.86
C ASN A 125 -8.53 -22.14 4.38
N ARG A 126 -7.74 -21.15 4.83
CA ARG A 126 -7.62 -20.79 6.25
C ARG A 126 -8.45 -19.54 6.51
N ARG A 127 -9.64 -19.74 7.06
CA ARG A 127 -10.49 -18.67 7.62
C ARG A 127 -10.27 -18.56 9.12
#